data_AF-E7D7J6-F1
#
_entry.id   AF-E7D7J6-F1
#
_cell.length_a   1.000
_cell.length_b   1.000
_cell.length_c   1.000
_cell.angle_alpha   90.00
_cell.angle_beta   90.00
_cell.angle_gamma   90.00
#
_symmetry.space_group_name_H-M   'P 1'
#
loop_
_entity.id
_entity.type
_entity.pdbx_description
1 polymer ?
#
loop_
_entity_poly.entity_id
_entity_poly.type
_entity_poly.pdbx_seq_one_letter_code
_entity_poly.pdbx_strand_id
1 'polypeptide(L)'
;INSLRFIEKGAFTDLPKLEYLSISNTGIAHFPDFTTISSLSPNIILDMADNMEIDIIPANSFQGITEEYVDMNLVRNGFKEIKSHAFNGTKLNTLVLRDNWYLRNIQEDAFEGATGPTVLDVSSTALRSLPPNGLRQVKFLKASHAYALKSLPPLESLAELLEAELTYPSHCCAFHTWRRKQRESALKNLTKFCDLMNTEIDPTADDTSLINDINFQYPDLEFDCLSNPFVKCSPKPDAFNPCEDLLGFSFLRCLTWIITVFAVAGNLAVLVILLIGHHKLTVSRFLMCNLAFADLCMGLYLILIAFMDYHSRHEYYNHATDWQTGPGCGIAGFLTVFASELSVYTLTVISLERWHTITNAMHVNKRLRMHHVT
;
A
#
# COMPACT_ATOMS: atom_id res chain seq x y z
N ILE A 1 5.34 -40.24 -10.93
CA ILE A 1 3.86 -40.33 -10.89
C ILE A 1 3.37 -38.94 -11.26
N ASN A 2 2.81 -38.79 -12.47
CA ASN A 2 2.13 -37.64 -13.10
C ASN A 2 1.97 -38.03 -14.57
N SER A 3 1.08 -38.99 -14.84
CA SER A 3 0.97 -39.67 -16.14
C SER A 3 0.21 -38.85 -17.18
N LEU A 4 -0.78 -38.05 -16.75
CA LEU A 4 -1.54 -37.18 -17.65
C LEU A 4 -0.71 -35.95 -18.01
N ARG A 5 -0.24 -35.89 -19.26
CA ARG A 5 0.59 -34.79 -19.80
C ARG A 5 -0.11 -33.94 -20.84
N PHE A 6 -1.20 -34.44 -21.40
CA PHE A 6 -1.94 -33.78 -22.46
C PHE A 6 -3.43 -34.15 -22.35
N ILE A 7 -4.29 -33.17 -22.59
CA ILE A 7 -5.72 -33.35 -22.74
C ILE A 7 -6.05 -32.92 -24.17
N GLU A 8 -6.61 -33.83 -24.95
CA GLU A 8 -6.95 -33.56 -26.35
C GLU A 8 -8.02 -32.47 -26.46
N LYS A 9 -7.94 -31.69 -27.54
CA LYS A 9 -8.95 -30.69 -27.87
C LYS A 9 -10.30 -31.38 -28.07
N GLY A 10 -11.36 -30.86 -27.46
CA GLY A 10 -12.70 -31.47 -27.52
C GLY A 10 -12.91 -32.65 -26.56
N ALA A 11 -11.95 -32.96 -25.68
CA ALA A 11 -12.15 -33.95 -24.61
C ALA A 11 -13.33 -33.58 -23.69
N PHE A 12 -13.64 -32.28 -23.57
CA PHE A 12 -14.81 -31.78 -22.88
C PHE A 12 -15.78 -31.15 -23.89
N THR A 13 -16.66 -31.96 -24.46
CA THR A 13 -17.67 -31.50 -25.44
C THR A 13 -19.07 -31.85 -24.96
N ASP A 14 -19.99 -30.89 -25.02
CA ASP A 14 -21.43 -31.01 -24.76
C ASP A 14 -21.77 -31.77 -23.47
N LEU A 15 -21.41 -31.17 -22.34
CA LEU A 15 -21.64 -31.69 -21.00
C LEU A 15 -22.70 -30.85 -20.26
N PRO A 16 -23.99 -30.90 -20.64
CA PRO A 16 -25.03 -29.99 -20.16
C PRO A 16 -25.36 -30.10 -18.67
N LYS A 17 -24.97 -31.21 -18.02
CA LYS A 17 -25.20 -31.47 -16.58
C LYS A 17 -23.92 -31.36 -15.74
N LEU A 18 -22.84 -30.81 -16.31
CA LEU A 18 -21.57 -30.71 -15.59
C LEU A 18 -21.67 -29.64 -14.50
N GLU A 19 -21.54 -30.06 -13.25
CA GLU A 19 -21.56 -29.17 -12.08
C GLU A 19 -20.18 -29.00 -11.44
N TYR A 20 -19.29 -29.98 -11.61
CA TYR A 20 -17.97 -30.01 -10.98
C TYR A 20 -16.93 -30.63 -11.91
N LEU A 21 -15.84 -29.91 -12.16
CA LEU A 21 -14.70 -30.38 -12.93
C LEU A 21 -13.41 -30.15 -12.13
N SER A 22 -12.66 -31.22 -11.85
CA SER A 22 -11.39 -31.14 -11.14
C SER A 22 -10.25 -31.73 -11.95
N ILE A 23 -9.17 -30.96 -12.11
CA ILE A 23 -7.93 -31.38 -12.78
C ILE A 23 -6.78 -31.08 -11.83
N SER A 24 -6.36 -32.10 -11.08
CA SER A 24 -5.39 -31.90 -10.00
C SER A 24 -4.23 -32.88 -10.02
N ASN A 25 -3.05 -32.41 -9.63
CA ASN A 25 -1.81 -33.20 -9.55
C ASN A 25 -1.50 -33.94 -10.86
N THR A 26 -1.51 -33.19 -11.97
CA THR A 26 -1.19 -33.72 -13.31
C THR A 26 0.12 -33.15 -13.85
N GLY A 27 0.64 -33.74 -14.92
CA GLY A 27 1.82 -33.27 -15.63
C GLY A 27 1.48 -32.48 -16.90
N ILE A 28 0.28 -31.91 -16.99
CA ILE A 28 -0.15 -31.15 -18.17
C ILE A 28 0.63 -29.84 -18.25
N ALA A 29 1.20 -29.56 -19.43
CA ALA A 29 1.96 -28.34 -19.68
C ALA A 29 1.15 -27.27 -20.44
N HIS A 30 0.03 -27.66 -21.04
CA HIS A 30 -0.86 -26.77 -21.78
C HIS A 30 -2.18 -26.59 -21.02
N PHE A 31 -2.71 -25.38 -21.07
CA PHE A 31 -4.01 -25.08 -20.49
C PHE A 31 -5.10 -25.89 -21.22
N PRO A 32 -6.02 -26.58 -20.52
CA PRO A 32 -7.07 -27.39 -21.15
C PRO A 32 -8.04 -26.54 -21.98
N ASP A 33 -8.58 -27.12 -23.04
CA ASP A 33 -9.62 -26.46 -23.84
C ASP A 33 -11.00 -26.72 -23.24
N PHE A 34 -11.65 -25.65 -22.76
CA PHE A 34 -12.99 -25.69 -22.17
C PHE A 34 -14.08 -25.11 -23.09
N THR A 35 -13.72 -24.71 -24.32
CA THR A 35 -14.61 -23.95 -25.22
C THR A 35 -15.88 -24.67 -25.64
N THR A 36 -15.90 -26.00 -25.55
CA THR A 36 -17.00 -26.85 -26.03
C THR A 36 -17.82 -27.50 -24.91
N ILE A 37 -17.63 -27.13 -23.63
CA ILE A 37 -18.33 -27.76 -22.50
C ILE A 37 -19.84 -27.49 -22.54
N SER A 38 -20.25 -26.23 -22.72
CA SER A 38 -21.65 -25.80 -22.85
C SER A 38 -22.58 -26.35 -21.76
N SER A 39 -22.18 -26.25 -20.49
CA SER A 39 -23.00 -26.73 -19.38
C SER A 39 -24.18 -25.79 -19.09
N LEU A 40 -25.32 -26.37 -18.70
CA LEU A 40 -26.56 -25.66 -18.36
C LEU A 40 -26.81 -25.60 -16.85
N SER A 41 -25.84 -26.07 -16.05
CA SER A 41 -25.93 -26.02 -14.60
C SER A 41 -25.86 -24.56 -14.10
N PRO A 42 -26.65 -24.17 -13.08
CA PRO A 42 -26.74 -22.79 -12.60
C PRO A 42 -25.46 -22.28 -11.93
N ASN A 43 -24.64 -23.20 -11.41
CA ASN A 43 -23.30 -22.91 -10.92
C ASN A 43 -22.39 -24.11 -11.20
N ILE A 44 -21.17 -23.83 -11.64
CA ILE A 44 -20.14 -24.83 -11.93
C ILE A 44 -18.92 -24.53 -11.09
N ILE A 45 -18.35 -25.57 -10.51
CA ILE A 45 -17.10 -25.47 -9.76
C ILE A 45 -15.98 -26.05 -10.64
N LEU A 46 -15.02 -25.20 -10.98
CA LEU A 46 -13.80 -25.59 -11.69
C LEU A 46 -12.63 -25.58 -10.69
N ASP A 47 -12.07 -26.75 -10.43
CA ASP A 47 -10.93 -26.92 -9.54
C ASP A 47 -9.71 -27.37 -10.33
N MET A 48 -8.65 -26.57 -10.30
CA MET A 48 -7.35 -26.92 -10.88
C MET A 48 -6.28 -26.72 -9.83
N ALA A 49 -5.71 -27.81 -9.34
CA ALA A 49 -4.72 -27.76 -8.28
C ALA A 49 -3.44 -28.54 -8.58
N ASP A 50 -2.30 -28.06 -8.09
CA ASP A 50 -1.02 -28.78 -8.18
C ASP A 50 -0.56 -29.12 -9.62
N ASN A 51 -0.96 -28.34 -10.64
CA ASN A 51 -0.49 -28.50 -12.03
C ASN A 51 0.69 -27.55 -12.30
N MET A 52 1.88 -28.02 -11.94
CA MET A 52 3.10 -27.19 -11.88
C MET A 52 3.70 -26.81 -13.23
N GLU A 53 3.33 -27.49 -14.31
CA GLU A 53 3.90 -27.28 -15.65
C GLU A 53 3.09 -26.27 -16.50
N ILE A 54 1.93 -25.80 -16.01
CA ILE A 54 1.12 -24.81 -16.73
C ILE A 54 1.59 -23.39 -16.38
N ASP A 55 2.25 -22.76 -17.33
CA ASP A 55 2.88 -21.44 -17.11
C ASP A 55 1.94 -20.24 -17.30
N ILE A 56 0.91 -20.35 -18.13
CA ILE A 56 0.11 -19.18 -18.57
C ILE A 56 -1.36 -19.57 -18.62
N ILE A 57 -2.24 -18.64 -18.25
CA ILE A 57 -3.67 -18.70 -18.60
C ILE A 57 -3.90 -17.85 -19.86
N PRO A 58 -4.18 -18.48 -21.03
CA PRO A 58 -4.43 -17.77 -22.28
C PRO A 58 -5.70 -16.90 -22.26
N ALA A 59 -5.86 -16.05 -23.29
CA ALA A 59 -7.10 -15.32 -23.53
C ALA A 59 -8.27 -16.29 -23.82
N ASN A 60 -9.47 -15.94 -23.37
CA ASN A 60 -10.71 -16.70 -23.56
C ASN A 60 -10.67 -18.16 -23.06
N SER A 61 -9.78 -18.47 -22.12
CA SER A 61 -9.54 -19.85 -21.65
C SER A 61 -10.78 -20.53 -21.03
N PHE A 62 -11.68 -19.72 -20.50
CA PHE A 62 -12.89 -20.19 -19.79
C PHE A 62 -14.18 -19.89 -20.54
N GLN A 63 -14.09 -19.32 -21.74
CA GLN A 63 -15.25 -19.05 -22.57
C GLN A 63 -15.90 -20.36 -22.99
N GLY A 64 -17.23 -20.47 -22.93
CA GLY A 64 -17.96 -21.68 -23.34
C GLY A 64 -18.14 -22.75 -22.26
N ILE A 65 -17.65 -22.52 -21.02
CA ILE A 65 -17.93 -23.41 -19.88
C ILE A 65 -19.43 -23.43 -19.55
N THR A 66 -20.00 -22.24 -19.35
CA THR A 66 -21.42 -22.03 -19.03
C THR A 66 -21.81 -20.58 -19.35
N GLU A 67 -23.09 -20.35 -19.59
CA GLU A 67 -23.68 -19.00 -19.64
C GLU A 67 -24.10 -18.48 -18.25
N GLU A 68 -24.08 -19.36 -17.25
CA GLU A 68 -24.39 -19.07 -15.84
C GLU A 68 -23.11 -18.80 -15.04
N TYR A 69 -23.15 -18.94 -13.72
CA TYR A 69 -22.03 -18.62 -12.85
C TYR A 69 -21.02 -19.77 -12.74
N VAL A 70 -19.76 -19.40 -12.51
CA VAL A 70 -18.67 -20.33 -12.25
C VAL A 70 -17.84 -19.88 -11.05
N ASP A 71 -17.51 -20.85 -10.19
CA ASP A 71 -16.56 -20.73 -9.09
C ASP A 71 -15.25 -21.41 -9.49
N MET A 72 -14.15 -20.65 -9.54
CA MET A 72 -12.85 -21.13 -9.98
C MET A 72 -11.87 -21.21 -8.82
N ASN A 73 -11.39 -22.43 -8.54
CA ASN A 73 -10.34 -22.70 -7.57
C ASN A 73 -9.06 -23.11 -8.31
N LEU A 74 -8.17 -22.16 -8.54
CA LEU A 74 -6.96 -22.31 -9.35
C LEU A 74 -5.72 -22.25 -8.45
N VAL A 75 -5.56 -23.24 -7.58
CA VAL A 75 -4.61 -23.18 -6.45
C VAL A 75 -3.32 -23.93 -6.73
N ARG A 76 -2.18 -23.35 -6.34
CA ARG A 76 -0.86 -24.01 -6.40
C ARG A 76 -0.51 -24.60 -7.78
N ASN A 77 -0.74 -23.83 -8.84
CA ASN A 77 -0.30 -24.17 -10.20
C ASN A 77 1.00 -23.44 -10.58
N GLY A 78 1.54 -23.78 -11.74
CA GLY A 78 2.75 -23.17 -12.31
C GLY A 78 2.57 -21.77 -12.89
N PHE A 79 1.40 -21.13 -12.74
CA PHE A 79 1.08 -19.91 -13.46
C PHE A 79 2.07 -18.78 -13.16
N LYS A 80 2.62 -18.20 -14.22
CA LYS A 80 3.51 -17.04 -14.22
C LYS A 80 2.77 -15.78 -14.64
N GLU A 81 1.82 -15.90 -15.57
CA GLU A 81 1.09 -14.79 -16.17
C GLU A 81 -0.36 -15.17 -16.52
N ILE A 82 -1.30 -14.24 -16.31
CA ILE A 82 -2.67 -14.31 -16.83
C ILE A 82 -2.82 -13.26 -17.93
N LYS A 83 -3.21 -13.69 -19.14
CA LYS A 83 -3.33 -12.83 -20.32
C LYS A 83 -4.59 -11.96 -20.29
N SER A 84 -4.60 -10.89 -21.09
CA SER A 84 -5.79 -10.05 -21.32
C SER A 84 -6.94 -10.91 -21.81
N HIS A 85 -8.16 -10.57 -21.39
CA HIS A 85 -9.38 -11.29 -21.72
C HIS A 85 -9.35 -12.78 -21.33
N ALA A 86 -8.51 -13.20 -20.37
CA ALA A 86 -8.48 -14.60 -19.93
C ALA A 86 -9.85 -15.10 -19.44
N PHE A 87 -10.61 -14.22 -18.76
CA PHE A 87 -11.93 -14.52 -18.21
C PHE A 87 -13.10 -13.97 -19.06
N ASN A 88 -12.83 -13.55 -20.29
CA ASN A 88 -13.85 -12.95 -21.16
C ASN A 88 -15.03 -13.90 -21.41
N GLY A 89 -16.26 -13.36 -21.35
CA GLY A 89 -17.49 -14.12 -21.58
C GLY A 89 -17.87 -15.05 -20.43
N THR A 90 -17.32 -14.83 -19.22
CA THR A 90 -17.64 -15.64 -18.03
C THR A 90 -18.30 -14.82 -16.92
N LYS A 91 -19.18 -15.45 -16.14
CA LYS A 91 -19.75 -14.87 -14.92
C LYS A 91 -19.09 -15.52 -13.70
N LEU A 92 -18.16 -14.81 -13.08
CA LEU A 92 -17.38 -15.29 -11.95
C LEU A 92 -18.07 -14.93 -10.62
N ASN A 93 -18.36 -15.94 -9.80
CA ASN A 93 -18.71 -15.72 -8.40
C ASN A 93 -17.44 -15.60 -7.55
N THR A 94 -16.63 -16.65 -7.56
CA THR A 94 -15.38 -16.77 -6.79
C THR A 94 -14.21 -17.06 -7.73
N LEU A 95 -13.11 -16.34 -7.56
CA LEU A 95 -11.82 -16.66 -8.18
C LEU A 95 -10.73 -16.76 -7.12
N VAL A 96 -10.22 -17.98 -6.93
CA VAL A 96 -9.12 -18.28 -6.00
C VAL A 96 -7.87 -18.61 -6.80
N LEU A 97 -6.86 -17.74 -6.72
CA LEU A 97 -5.52 -17.86 -7.31
C LEU A 97 -4.46 -18.11 -6.22
N ARG A 98 -4.88 -18.63 -5.07
CA ARG A 98 -4.02 -18.83 -3.89
C ARG A 98 -2.86 -19.78 -4.18
N ASP A 99 -1.72 -19.53 -3.54
CA ASP A 99 -0.50 -20.34 -3.63
C ASP A 99 0.09 -20.44 -5.05
N ASN A 100 -0.29 -19.58 -6.01
CA ASN A 100 0.43 -19.46 -7.28
C ASN A 100 1.67 -18.58 -7.10
N TRP A 101 2.69 -19.16 -6.47
CA TRP A 101 3.92 -18.50 -6.03
C TRP A 101 4.76 -17.90 -7.17
N TYR A 102 4.58 -18.37 -8.41
CA TYR A 102 5.22 -17.81 -9.60
C TYR A 102 4.41 -16.73 -10.32
N LEU A 103 3.15 -16.52 -9.94
CA LEU A 103 2.26 -15.60 -10.64
C LEU A 103 2.70 -14.17 -10.36
N ARG A 104 3.29 -13.54 -11.38
CA ARG A 104 3.89 -12.20 -11.26
C ARG A 104 3.03 -11.10 -11.86
N ASN A 105 2.26 -11.44 -12.90
CA ASN A 105 1.51 -10.46 -13.67
C ASN A 105 0.11 -10.98 -14.03
N ILE A 106 -0.88 -10.14 -13.79
CA ILE A 106 -2.21 -10.24 -14.39
C ILE A 106 -2.32 -9.03 -15.30
N GLN A 107 -2.51 -9.27 -16.60
CA GLN A 107 -2.63 -8.17 -17.55
C GLN A 107 -3.84 -7.28 -17.22
N GLU A 108 -3.75 -6.00 -17.53
CA GLU A 108 -4.69 -4.97 -17.09
C GLU A 108 -6.14 -5.29 -17.49
N ASP A 109 -6.34 -5.91 -18.67
CA ASP A 109 -7.65 -6.24 -19.23
C ASP A 109 -8.01 -7.73 -19.07
N ALA A 110 -7.38 -8.44 -18.12
CA ALA A 110 -7.64 -9.87 -17.90
C ALA A 110 -9.12 -10.18 -17.57
N PHE A 111 -9.78 -9.26 -16.87
CA PHE A 111 -11.18 -9.35 -16.45
C PHE A 111 -12.14 -8.60 -17.38
N GLU A 112 -11.66 -8.02 -18.47
CA GLU A 112 -12.54 -7.32 -19.41
C GLU A 112 -13.43 -8.32 -20.16
N GLY A 113 -14.74 -8.03 -20.19
CA GLY A 113 -15.77 -8.94 -20.72
C GLY A 113 -16.22 -10.03 -19.75
N ALA A 114 -15.65 -10.07 -18.54
CA ALA A 114 -16.16 -10.91 -17.44
C ALA A 114 -17.19 -10.14 -16.59
N THR A 115 -18.13 -10.87 -15.99
CA THR A 115 -18.98 -10.36 -14.90
C THR A 115 -18.46 -10.90 -13.58
N GLY A 116 -18.36 -10.09 -12.53
CA GLY A 116 -17.63 -10.43 -11.31
C GLY A 116 -16.11 -10.23 -11.46
N PRO A 117 -15.26 -10.88 -10.65
CA PRO A 117 -15.59 -11.78 -9.54
C PRO A 117 -16.15 -11.03 -8.32
N THR A 118 -17.00 -11.69 -7.52
CA THR A 118 -17.46 -11.15 -6.23
C THR A 118 -16.41 -11.38 -5.13
N VAL A 119 -15.73 -12.52 -5.18
CA VAL A 119 -14.65 -12.90 -4.24
C VAL A 119 -13.37 -13.14 -5.05
N LEU A 120 -12.30 -12.43 -4.69
CA LEU A 120 -10.98 -12.59 -5.30
C LEU A 120 -9.94 -12.92 -4.23
N ASP A 121 -9.30 -14.08 -4.35
CA ASP A 121 -8.18 -14.47 -3.49
C ASP A 121 -6.90 -14.63 -4.31
N VAL A 122 -5.93 -13.75 -4.09
CA VAL A 122 -4.59 -13.75 -4.68
C VAL A 122 -3.52 -13.96 -3.62
N SER A 123 -3.87 -14.60 -2.49
CA SER A 123 -2.94 -14.85 -1.39
C SER A 123 -1.78 -15.75 -1.81
N SER A 124 -0.60 -15.53 -1.21
CA SER A 124 0.63 -16.28 -1.52
C SER A 124 1.03 -16.25 -3.00
N THR A 125 0.84 -15.11 -3.67
CA THR A 125 1.28 -14.88 -5.05
C THR A 125 2.45 -13.89 -5.11
N ALA A 126 3.14 -13.84 -6.25
CA ALA A 126 4.23 -12.89 -6.51
C ALA A 126 3.76 -11.66 -7.33
N LEU A 127 2.47 -11.34 -7.27
CA LEU A 127 1.87 -10.22 -7.99
C LEU A 127 2.45 -8.89 -7.51
N ARG A 128 2.77 -8.01 -8.46
CA ARG A 128 3.27 -6.66 -8.14
C ARG A 128 2.16 -5.64 -7.95
N SER A 129 1.09 -5.80 -8.71
CA SER A 129 -0.12 -4.98 -8.71
C SER A 129 -1.32 -5.84 -9.10
N LEU A 130 -2.51 -5.39 -8.72
CA LEU A 130 -3.78 -5.90 -9.25
C LEU A 130 -4.15 -5.13 -10.52
N PRO A 131 -4.89 -5.73 -11.47
CA PRO A 131 -5.35 -5.03 -12.66
C PRO A 131 -6.31 -3.88 -12.29
N PRO A 132 -6.22 -2.72 -12.96
CA PRO A 132 -7.10 -1.58 -12.69
C PRO A 132 -8.51 -1.78 -13.26
N ASN A 133 -8.68 -2.64 -14.26
CA ASN A 133 -9.95 -2.85 -14.96
C ASN A 133 -10.61 -4.15 -14.49
N GLY A 134 -11.95 -4.15 -14.44
CA GLY A 134 -12.75 -5.36 -14.18
C GLY A 134 -12.89 -5.82 -12.73
N LEU A 135 -12.37 -5.08 -11.73
CA LEU A 135 -12.49 -5.42 -10.30
C LEU A 135 -13.65 -4.73 -9.56
N ARG A 136 -14.50 -3.99 -10.27
CA ARG A 136 -15.52 -3.11 -9.67
C ARG A 136 -16.52 -3.85 -8.77
N GLN A 137 -16.86 -5.09 -9.12
CA GLN A 137 -17.85 -5.93 -8.44
C GLN A 137 -17.24 -6.77 -7.30
N VAL A 138 -15.92 -6.65 -7.05
CA VAL A 138 -15.25 -7.38 -5.96
C VAL A 138 -15.73 -6.84 -4.62
N LYS A 139 -16.38 -7.70 -3.84
CA LYS A 139 -16.83 -7.40 -2.47
C LYS A 139 -15.84 -7.90 -1.42
N PHE A 140 -15.14 -8.99 -1.71
CA PHE A 140 -14.18 -9.63 -0.82
C PHE A 140 -12.84 -9.81 -1.52
N LEU A 141 -11.80 -9.15 -1.02
CA LEU A 141 -10.43 -9.26 -1.54
C LEU A 141 -9.52 -9.92 -0.51
N LYS A 142 -8.84 -10.99 -0.89
CA LYS A 142 -7.80 -11.64 -0.08
C LYS A 142 -6.47 -11.58 -0.82
N ALA A 143 -5.47 -10.99 -0.20
CA ALA A 143 -4.10 -10.84 -0.67
C ALA A 143 -3.14 -10.98 0.51
N SER A 144 -3.33 -12.05 1.30
CA SER A 144 -2.46 -12.38 2.42
C SER A 144 -1.15 -13.01 1.92
N HIS A 145 -0.03 -12.73 2.57
CA HIS A 145 1.30 -13.23 2.18
C HIS A 145 1.71 -12.91 0.73
N ALA A 146 1.16 -11.85 0.14
CA ALA A 146 1.48 -11.35 -1.19
C ALA A 146 2.51 -10.20 -1.08
N TYR A 147 3.73 -10.50 -0.63
CA TYR A 147 4.76 -9.50 -0.31
C TYR A 147 5.29 -8.70 -1.53
N ALA A 148 5.05 -9.20 -2.75
CA ALA A 148 5.38 -8.45 -3.96
C ALA A 148 4.34 -7.36 -4.27
N LEU A 149 3.13 -7.47 -3.70
CA LEU A 149 2.00 -6.58 -3.96
C LEU A 149 2.14 -5.34 -3.09
N LYS A 150 2.96 -4.39 -3.52
CA LYS A 150 3.28 -3.18 -2.76
C LYS A 150 2.33 -2.02 -3.04
N SER A 151 1.73 -2.00 -4.24
CA SER A 151 0.81 -0.96 -4.68
C SER A 151 -0.60 -1.49 -4.90
N LEU A 152 -1.59 -0.70 -4.50
CA LEU A 152 -3.00 -0.96 -4.84
C LEU A 152 -3.37 -0.33 -6.19
N PRO A 153 -4.35 -0.89 -6.92
CA PRO A 153 -4.95 -0.23 -8.07
C PRO A 153 -5.74 1.02 -7.62
N PRO A 154 -6.18 1.88 -8.56
CA PRO A 154 -7.06 3.00 -8.25
C PRO A 154 -8.26 2.53 -7.42
N LEU A 155 -8.57 3.19 -6.31
CA LEU A 155 -9.59 2.70 -5.36
C LEU A 155 -11.00 2.72 -5.98
N GLU A 156 -11.21 3.53 -7.01
CA GLU A 156 -12.43 3.55 -7.83
C GLU A 156 -12.69 2.21 -8.54
N SER A 157 -11.62 1.46 -8.86
CA SER A 157 -11.72 0.11 -9.42
C SER A 157 -12.28 -0.91 -8.41
N LEU A 158 -12.29 -0.59 -7.12
CA LEU A 158 -12.74 -1.45 -6.01
C LEU A 158 -13.96 -0.83 -5.28
N ALA A 159 -14.87 -0.18 -6.03
CA ALA A 159 -15.95 0.62 -5.46
C ALA A 159 -16.92 -0.15 -4.54
N GLU A 160 -17.18 -1.43 -4.85
CA GLU A 160 -18.11 -2.29 -4.10
C GLU A 160 -17.43 -3.11 -3.00
N LEU A 161 -16.14 -2.87 -2.73
CA LEU A 161 -15.40 -3.63 -1.73
C LEU A 161 -15.99 -3.45 -0.32
N LEU A 162 -16.20 -4.58 0.36
CA LEU A 162 -16.74 -4.67 1.73
C LEU A 162 -15.69 -5.18 2.72
N GLU A 163 -14.86 -6.15 2.32
CA GLU A 163 -13.85 -6.74 3.18
C GLU A 163 -12.55 -7.02 2.42
N ALA A 164 -11.42 -6.72 3.08
CA ALA A 164 -10.08 -6.87 2.54
C ALA A 164 -9.13 -7.53 3.56
N GLU A 165 -8.54 -8.66 3.20
CA GLU A 165 -7.46 -9.30 3.95
C GLU A 165 -6.16 -9.12 3.18
N LEU A 166 -5.31 -8.20 3.62
CA LEU A 166 -4.12 -7.74 2.90
C LEU A 166 -2.86 -8.16 3.66
N THR A 167 -1.71 -7.96 3.02
CA THR A 167 -0.40 -8.20 3.65
C THR A 167 0.09 -7.01 4.45
N TYR A 168 -0.18 -5.79 3.97
CA TYR A 168 0.36 -4.55 4.53
C TYR A 168 -0.70 -3.72 5.25
N PRO A 169 -0.49 -3.30 6.51
CA PRO A 169 -1.43 -2.43 7.23
C PRO A 169 -1.63 -1.06 6.56
N SER A 170 -0.62 -0.56 5.85
CA SER A 170 -0.67 0.73 5.13
C SER A 170 -1.77 0.74 4.07
N HIS A 171 -2.04 -0.39 3.41
CA HIS A 171 -3.11 -0.52 2.43
C HIS A 171 -4.50 -0.33 3.04
N CYS A 172 -4.72 -0.79 4.28
CA CYS A 172 -5.97 -0.57 4.99
C CYS A 172 -6.25 0.91 5.27
N CYS A 173 -5.20 1.73 5.43
CA CYS A 173 -5.33 3.17 5.58
C CYS A 173 -5.88 3.85 4.32
N ALA A 174 -5.55 3.34 3.14
CA ALA A 174 -6.06 3.86 1.87
C ALA A 174 -7.60 3.73 1.81
N PHE A 175 -8.13 2.55 2.12
CA PHE A 175 -9.58 2.30 2.13
C PHE A 175 -10.30 3.16 3.18
N HIS A 176 -9.72 3.29 4.38
CA HIS A 176 -10.30 4.10 5.46
C HIS A 176 -10.37 5.59 5.07
N THR A 177 -9.29 6.14 4.53
CA THR A 177 -9.24 7.56 4.13
C THR A 177 -10.12 7.86 2.91
N TRP A 178 -10.18 6.95 1.94
CA TRP A 178 -11.02 7.09 0.75
C TRP A 178 -12.51 7.04 1.08
N ARG A 179 -12.98 6.06 1.86
CA ARG A 179 -14.37 5.99 2.32
C ARG A 179 -14.77 7.21 3.17
N ARG A 180 -13.86 7.71 4.02
CA ARG A 180 -14.11 8.95 4.78
C ARG A 180 -14.34 10.15 3.86
N LYS A 181 -13.49 10.33 2.83
CA LYS A 181 -13.66 11.42 1.84
C LYS A 181 -14.98 11.29 1.07
N GLN A 182 -15.34 10.09 0.65
CA GLN A 182 -16.64 9.84 0.00
C GLN A 182 -17.80 10.26 0.91
N ARG A 183 -17.78 9.85 2.18
CA ARG A 183 -18.80 10.24 3.16
C ARG A 183 -18.88 11.75 3.35
N GLU A 184 -17.76 12.45 3.46
CA GLU A 184 -17.74 13.91 3.59
C GLU A 184 -18.31 14.61 2.35
N SER A 185 -18.03 14.08 1.15
CA SER A 185 -18.61 14.60 -0.08
C SER A 185 -20.11 14.32 -0.20
N ALA A 186 -20.55 13.12 0.19
CA ALA A 186 -21.96 12.73 0.22
C ALA A 186 -22.73 13.59 1.23
N LEU A 187 -22.18 13.77 2.43
CA LEU A 187 -22.78 14.61 3.48
C LEU A 187 -22.86 16.08 3.05
N LYS A 188 -21.83 16.62 2.39
CA LYS A 188 -21.85 17.99 1.82
C LYS A 188 -22.90 18.14 0.72
N ASN A 189 -23.05 17.13 -0.14
CA ASN A 189 -24.09 17.12 -1.17
C ASN A 189 -25.48 16.99 -0.55
N LEU A 190 -25.62 16.20 0.53
CA LEU A 190 -26.85 16.07 1.30
C LEU A 190 -27.19 17.35 2.05
N THR A 191 -26.23 18.04 2.66
CA THR A 191 -26.47 19.36 3.28
C THR A 191 -26.87 20.39 2.24
N LYS A 192 -26.29 20.34 1.03
CA LYS A 192 -26.70 21.18 -0.10
C LYS A 192 -28.12 20.87 -0.60
N PHE A 193 -28.55 19.61 -0.47
CA PHE A 193 -29.90 19.16 -0.77
C PHE A 193 -30.90 19.55 0.35
N CYS A 194 -30.48 19.49 1.61
CA CYS A 194 -31.27 19.94 2.76
C CYS A 194 -31.38 21.48 2.86
N ASP A 195 -30.35 22.23 2.44
CA ASP A 195 -30.36 23.70 2.38
C ASP A 195 -31.28 24.22 1.26
N LEU A 196 -31.46 23.45 0.19
CA LEU A 196 -32.41 23.79 -0.88
C LEU A 196 -33.88 23.59 -0.46
N MET A 197 -34.12 22.81 0.60
CA MET A 197 -35.44 22.58 1.17
C MET A 197 -35.83 23.67 2.18
N ASN A 198 -34.86 24.48 2.64
CA ASN A 198 -35.06 25.55 3.63
C ASN A 198 -35.37 26.93 3.02
N THR A 199 -35.62 27.03 1.70
CA THR A 199 -35.86 28.33 1.02
C THR A 199 -37.27 28.57 0.49
N GLU A 200 -38.24 27.74 0.83
CA GLU A 200 -39.66 28.11 0.77
C GLU A 200 -40.37 27.51 1.98
N ILE A 201 -40.71 28.34 2.96
CA ILE A 201 -41.95 28.35 3.76
C ILE A 201 -41.75 29.37 4.90
N ASP A 202 -42.49 30.48 4.79
CA ASP A 202 -42.68 31.50 5.84
C ASP A 202 -43.40 30.85 7.05
N PRO A 203 -43.14 31.28 8.30
CA PRO A 203 -43.51 30.52 9.48
C PRO A 203 -44.98 30.80 9.85
N THR A 204 -45.87 29.89 9.52
CA THR A 204 -47.18 29.78 10.19
C THR A 204 -47.24 28.46 10.94
N ALA A 205 -47.49 28.59 12.24
CA ALA A 205 -47.53 27.51 13.20
C ALA A 205 -48.52 26.41 12.80
N ASP A 206 -48.12 25.18 13.12
CA ASP A 206 -48.89 23.94 13.02
C ASP A 206 -48.66 23.12 11.74
N ASP A 207 -47.42 22.67 11.50
CA ASP A 207 -47.22 21.52 10.60
C ASP A 207 -45.96 20.71 10.93
N THR A 208 -45.89 20.22 12.17
CA THR A 208 -44.91 19.18 12.58
C THR A 208 -45.36 17.78 12.15
N SER A 209 -46.49 17.67 11.44
CA SER A 209 -47.11 16.44 10.94
C SER A 209 -46.47 15.92 9.66
N LEU A 210 -46.05 16.80 8.74
CA LEU A 210 -45.55 16.40 7.43
C LEU A 210 -44.20 15.67 7.48
N ILE A 211 -43.34 15.98 8.46
CA ILE A 211 -42.03 15.31 8.61
C ILE A 211 -42.18 13.87 9.10
N ASN A 212 -43.19 13.62 9.94
CA ASN A 212 -43.44 12.28 10.46
C ASN A 212 -44.16 11.36 9.46
N ASP A 213 -44.91 11.92 8.51
CA ASP A 213 -45.61 11.12 7.48
C ASP A 213 -44.65 10.59 6.39
N ILE A 214 -43.53 11.28 6.12
CA ILE A 214 -42.52 10.78 5.17
C ILE A 214 -41.78 9.56 5.74
N ASN A 215 -41.63 9.49 7.07
CA ASN A 215 -40.99 8.37 7.78
C ASN A 215 -41.80 7.05 7.67
N PHE A 216 -43.07 7.12 7.31
CA PHE A 216 -43.95 5.94 7.29
C PHE A 216 -44.15 5.32 5.89
N GLN A 217 -43.80 6.03 4.81
CA GLN A 217 -44.12 5.60 3.45
C GLN A 217 -42.94 4.99 2.66
N TYR A 218 -41.68 5.18 3.10
CA TYR A 218 -40.49 4.55 2.50
C TYR A 218 -39.37 4.30 3.53
N PRO A 219 -39.48 3.28 4.39
CA PRO A 219 -38.40 2.91 5.32
C PRO A 219 -37.11 2.43 4.62
N ASP A 220 -37.19 2.10 3.33
CA ASP A 220 -36.06 1.62 2.52
C ASP A 220 -35.09 2.73 2.07
N LEU A 221 -35.49 4.00 2.15
CA LEU A 221 -34.65 5.12 1.70
C LEU A 221 -33.68 5.63 2.79
N GLU A 222 -33.97 5.34 4.06
CA GLU A 222 -33.09 5.63 5.20
C GLU A 222 -32.08 4.50 5.45
N PHE A 223 -32.40 3.27 5.01
CA PHE A 223 -31.60 2.07 5.29
C PHE A 223 -30.36 1.92 4.39
N ASP A 224 -30.30 2.62 3.26
CA ASP A 224 -29.16 2.57 2.32
C ASP A 224 -28.10 3.67 2.56
N CYS A 225 -28.40 4.66 3.40
CA CYS A 225 -27.42 5.69 3.80
C CYS A 225 -26.61 5.31 5.06
N LEU A 226 -27.03 4.27 5.79
CA LEU A 226 -26.49 3.92 7.12
C LEU A 226 -26.11 2.45 7.30
N SER A 227 -26.23 1.59 6.28
CA SER A 227 -25.81 0.19 6.33
C SER A 227 -24.28 0.04 6.16
N ASN A 228 -23.56 0.45 7.21
CA ASN A 228 -22.18 0.09 7.59
C ASN A 228 -21.07 0.20 6.50
N PRO A 229 -20.51 1.41 6.24
CA PRO A 229 -19.64 1.67 5.08
C PRO A 229 -18.13 1.51 5.38
N PHE A 230 -17.76 0.83 6.46
CA PHE A 230 -16.34 0.56 6.73
C PHE A 230 -15.93 -0.70 5.99
N VAL A 231 -15.02 -0.55 5.01
CA VAL A 231 -14.31 -1.70 4.45
C VAL A 231 -13.61 -2.38 5.61
N LYS A 232 -14.04 -3.59 5.95
CA LYS A 232 -13.42 -4.38 7.01
C LYS A 232 -12.06 -4.82 6.50
N CYS A 233 -11.00 -4.13 6.93
CA CYS A 233 -9.66 -4.39 6.45
C CYS A 233 -8.77 -4.99 7.54
N SER A 234 -7.95 -5.96 7.16
CA SER A 234 -6.93 -6.57 8.00
C SER A 234 -5.60 -6.69 7.24
N PRO A 235 -4.43 -6.59 7.90
CA PRO A 235 -4.23 -6.23 9.31
C PRO A 235 -4.56 -4.77 9.60
N LYS A 236 -5.07 -4.49 10.81
CA LYS A 236 -5.33 -3.11 11.25
C LYS A 236 -4.02 -2.35 11.43
N PRO A 237 -3.97 -1.04 11.11
CA PRO A 237 -2.81 -0.20 11.38
C PRO A 237 -2.48 -0.20 12.88
N ASP A 238 -1.19 -0.23 13.19
CA ASP A 238 -0.67 -0.22 14.55
C ASP A 238 -0.01 1.13 14.89
N ALA A 239 0.47 1.28 16.12
CA ALA A 239 1.11 2.51 16.57
C ALA A 239 2.39 2.85 15.79
N PHE A 240 3.02 1.86 15.15
CA PHE A 240 4.24 2.03 14.36
C PHE A 240 3.95 2.35 12.88
N ASN A 241 2.77 1.99 12.37
CA ASN A 241 2.30 2.30 11.02
C ASN A 241 0.96 3.03 11.04
N PRO A 242 0.92 4.28 11.53
CA PRO A 242 -0.28 5.10 11.49
C PRO A 242 -0.69 5.44 10.05
N CYS A 243 -1.96 5.75 9.84
CA CYS A 243 -2.53 6.12 8.54
C CYS A 243 -2.20 7.55 8.09
N GLU A 244 -1.19 8.18 8.70
CA GLU A 244 -0.77 9.55 8.41
C GLU A 244 0.44 9.54 7.47
N ASP A 245 0.63 10.61 6.71
CA ASP A 245 1.86 10.82 5.95
C ASP A 245 3.07 10.95 6.91
N LEU A 246 4.29 10.76 6.40
CA LEU A 246 5.53 10.83 7.17
C LEU A 246 5.66 12.11 8.02
N LEU A 247 5.24 13.26 7.48
CA LEU A 247 5.03 14.50 8.23
C LEU A 247 3.54 14.88 8.16
N GLY A 248 2.71 14.27 9.00
CA GLY A 248 1.24 14.35 8.93
C GLY A 248 0.64 15.76 8.91
N PHE A 249 1.33 16.76 9.46
CA PHE A 249 0.83 18.14 9.55
C PHE A 249 1.58 19.12 8.64
N SER A 250 0.83 19.98 7.95
CA SER A 250 1.40 21.06 7.12
C SER A 250 2.33 22.00 7.89
N PHE A 251 2.03 22.30 9.16
CA PHE A 251 2.91 23.11 10.01
C PHE A 251 4.25 22.43 10.27
N LEU A 252 4.26 21.12 10.56
CA LEU A 252 5.47 20.35 10.80
C LEU A 252 6.35 20.33 9.54
N ARG A 253 5.75 20.23 8.36
CA ARG A 253 6.44 20.32 7.07
C ARG A 253 7.15 21.65 6.89
N CYS A 254 6.45 22.77 7.10
CA CYS A 254 7.04 24.11 7.02
C CYS A 254 8.21 24.27 7.99
N LEU A 255 8.01 23.86 9.24
CA LEU A 255 9.04 23.92 10.29
C LEU A 255 10.26 23.05 9.94
N THR A 256 10.05 21.85 9.41
CA THR A 256 11.12 20.93 9.00
C THR A 256 11.97 21.53 7.89
N TRP A 257 11.36 22.12 6.86
CA TRP A 257 12.10 22.80 5.79
C TRP A 257 12.94 23.96 6.32
N ILE A 258 12.39 24.78 7.23
CA ILE A 258 13.11 25.89 7.85
C ILE A 258 14.32 25.38 8.64
N ILE A 259 14.11 24.43 9.55
CA ILE A 259 15.20 23.85 10.37
C ILE A 259 16.28 23.26 9.49
N THR A 260 15.90 22.55 8.43
CA THR A 260 16.82 21.89 7.51
C THR A 260 17.72 22.88 6.78
N VAL A 261 17.15 23.98 6.27
CA VAL A 261 17.91 25.03 5.60
C VAL A 261 18.93 25.65 6.55
N PHE A 262 18.52 26.00 7.77
CA PHE A 262 19.42 26.59 8.76
C PHE A 262 20.51 25.61 9.21
N ALA A 263 20.15 24.35 9.47
CA ALA A 263 21.08 23.31 9.90
C ALA A 263 22.15 23.05 8.83
N VAL A 264 21.77 22.94 7.55
CA VAL A 264 22.73 22.68 6.48
C VAL A 264 23.56 23.91 6.15
N ALA A 265 22.95 25.08 5.96
CA ALA A 265 23.67 26.30 5.59
C ALA A 265 24.62 26.76 6.70
N GLY A 266 24.16 26.78 7.95
CA GLY A 266 24.94 27.21 9.09
C GLY A 266 26.15 26.30 9.35
N ASN A 267 25.93 24.99 9.40
CA ASN A 267 27.02 24.05 9.68
C ASN A 267 28.00 23.89 8.50
N LEU A 268 27.51 23.98 7.26
CA LEU A 268 28.38 24.00 6.08
C LEU A 268 29.28 25.24 6.09
N ALA A 269 28.74 26.43 6.40
CA ALA A 269 29.54 27.65 6.50
C ALA A 269 30.62 27.54 7.58
N VAL A 270 30.29 26.99 8.76
CA VAL A 270 31.26 26.75 9.84
C VAL A 270 32.36 25.79 9.38
N LEU A 271 31.99 24.68 8.75
CA LEU A 271 32.95 23.70 8.24
C LEU A 271 33.90 24.33 7.20
N VAL A 272 33.35 25.08 6.24
CA VAL A 272 34.13 25.77 5.19
C VAL A 272 35.10 26.78 5.80
N ILE A 273 34.64 27.63 6.73
CA ILE A 273 35.51 28.63 7.39
C ILE A 273 36.64 27.96 8.18
N LEU A 274 36.33 26.87 8.90
CA LEU A 274 37.32 26.17 9.73
C LEU A 274 38.32 25.36 8.90
N LEU A 275 37.92 24.80 7.75
CA LEU A 275 38.80 24.02 6.88
C LEU A 275 39.68 24.90 5.98
N ILE A 276 39.18 26.05 5.52
CA ILE A 276 39.94 26.99 4.67
C ILE A 276 40.89 27.86 5.50
N GLY A 277 40.61 28.07 6.80
CA GLY A 277 41.44 28.88 7.66
C GLY A 277 42.86 28.31 7.84
N HIS A 278 43.88 29.03 7.36
CA HIS A 278 45.32 28.69 7.50
C HIS A 278 45.89 28.74 8.95
N HIS A 279 45.03 28.61 9.96
CA HIS A 279 45.42 28.66 11.36
C HIS A 279 45.57 27.26 11.94
N LYS A 280 46.47 27.08 12.92
CA LYS A 280 46.71 25.78 13.58
C LYS A 280 45.42 25.20 14.18
N LEU A 281 45.19 23.90 13.97
CA LEU A 281 44.07 23.15 14.56
C LEU A 281 44.29 23.00 16.07
N THR A 282 43.67 23.86 16.86
CA THR A 282 43.59 23.69 18.32
C THR A 282 42.55 22.63 18.67
N VAL A 283 42.66 22.03 19.86
CA VAL A 283 41.71 21.01 20.36
C VAL A 283 40.26 21.52 20.25
N SER A 284 39.99 22.74 20.73
CA SER A 284 38.64 23.31 20.67
C SER A 284 38.14 23.55 19.24
N ARG A 285 39.02 23.87 18.27
CA ARG A 285 38.64 24.02 16.84
C ARG A 285 38.34 22.68 16.17
N PHE A 286 39.12 21.65 16.49
CA PHE A 286 38.85 20.28 16.04
C PHE A 286 37.49 19.80 16.57
N LEU A 287 37.18 20.05 17.84
CA LEU A 287 35.87 19.70 18.42
C LEU A 287 34.72 20.49 17.78
N MET A 288 34.89 21.80 17.52
CA MET A 288 33.88 22.58 16.79
C MET A 288 33.64 22.04 15.37
N CYS A 289 34.67 21.53 14.70
CA CYS A 289 34.53 20.90 13.38
C CYS A 289 33.76 19.57 13.45
N ASN A 290 34.01 18.74 14.46
CA ASN A 290 33.27 17.49 14.67
C ASN A 290 31.80 17.76 14.98
N LEU A 291 31.50 18.80 15.78
CA LEU A 291 30.13 19.19 16.09
C LEU A 291 29.40 19.70 14.85
N ALA A 292 30.02 20.59 14.07
CA ALA A 292 29.44 21.07 12.82
C ALA A 292 29.22 19.93 11.80
N PHE A 293 30.11 18.95 11.74
CA PHE A 293 29.93 17.77 10.90
C PHE A 293 28.76 16.89 11.37
N ALA A 294 28.62 16.67 12.68
CA ALA A 294 27.49 15.95 13.26
C ALA A 294 26.15 16.65 12.92
N ASP A 295 26.07 17.96 13.14
CA ASP A 295 24.86 18.74 12.88
C ASP A 295 24.54 18.83 11.37
N LEU A 296 25.56 18.82 10.50
CA LEU A 296 25.38 18.68 9.06
C LEU A 296 24.80 17.31 8.68
N CYS A 297 25.26 16.23 9.31
CA CYS A 297 24.70 14.88 9.11
C CYS A 297 23.23 14.81 9.57
N MET A 298 22.88 15.43 10.69
CA MET A 298 21.47 15.59 11.09
C MET A 298 20.65 16.40 10.07
N GLY A 299 21.23 17.47 9.52
CA GLY A 299 20.62 18.25 8.45
C GLY A 299 20.34 17.42 7.19
N LEU A 300 21.30 16.60 6.75
CA LEU A 300 21.13 15.68 5.61
C LEU A 300 20.04 14.62 5.87
N TYR A 301 19.97 14.10 7.10
CA TYR A 301 18.88 13.23 7.51
C TYR A 301 17.50 13.92 7.36
N LEU A 302 17.37 15.16 7.83
CA LEU A 302 16.11 15.91 7.69
C LEU A 302 15.76 16.23 6.23
N ILE A 303 16.76 16.53 5.37
CA ILE A 303 16.56 16.65 3.92
C ILE A 303 15.96 15.37 3.35
N LEU A 304 16.53 14.21 3.69
CA LEU A 304 16.07 12.91 3.19
C LEU A 304 14.61 12.64 3.58
N ILE A 305 14.25 12.91 4.84
CA ILE A 305 12.87 12.76 5.33
C ILE A 305 11.93 13.76 4.62
N ALA A 306 12.32 15.01 4.48
CA ALA A 306 11.52 16.03 3.80
C ALA A 306 11.33 15.73 2.30
N PHE A 307 12.35 15.20 1.64
CA PHE A 307 12.28 14.73 0.26
C PHE A 307 11.31 13.56 0.12
N MET A 308 11.39 12.57 1.00
CA MET A 308 10.48 11.43 0.96
C MET A 308 9.04 11.82 1.27
N ASP A 309 8.80 12.70 2.26
CA ASP A 309 7.46 13.25 2.51
C ASP A 309 6.92 14.03 1.30
N TYR A 310 7.77 14.76 0.57
CA TYR A 310 7.36 15.45 -0.66
C TYR A 310 7.01 14.47 -1.80
N HIS A 311 7.79 13.40 -1.96
CA HIS A 311 7.57 12.41 -3.00
C HIS A 311 6.31 11.56 -2.74
N SER A 312 6.08 11.15 -1.50
CA SER A 312 4.99 10.25 -1.14
C SER A 312 3.67 10.96 -0.80
N ARG A 313 3.52 12.24 -1.13
CA ARG A 313 2.37 13.04 -0.69
C ARG A 313 1.05 12.40 -1.09
N HIS A 314 0.14 12.26 -0.12
CA HIS A 314 -1.21 11.73 -0.29
C HIS A 314 -1.31 10.26 -0.73
N GLU A 315 -0.19 9.63 -1.09
CA GLU A 315 -0.08 8.23 -1.52
C GLU A 315 1.02 7.49 -0.74
N TYR A 316 1.26 7.90 0.51
CA TYR A 316 2.27 7.25 1.36
C TYR A 316 1.99 5.76 1.52
N TYR A 317 0.72 5.34 1.51
CA TYR A 317 0.35 3.92 1.62
C TYR A 317 0.96 3.02 0.53
N ASN A 318 1.15 3.52 -0.69
CA ASN A 318 1.77 2.79 -1.81
C ASN A 318 3.31 2.80 -1.72
N HIS A 319 3.89 3.83 -1.10
CA HIS A 319 5.34 4.03 -1.04
C HIS A 319 5.95 3.58 0.30
N ALA A 320 5.15 3.39 1.34
CA ALA A 320 5.59 3.08 2.71
C ALA A 320 6.43 1.80 2.75
N THR A 321 5.96 0.74 2.12
CA THR A 321 6.66 -0.55 2.11
C THR A 321 8.00 -0.45 1.39
N ASP A 322 8.07 0.26 0.26
CA ASP A 322 9.33 0.46 -0.48
C ASP A 322 10.31 1.33 0.30
N TRP A 323 9.82 2.35 1.02
CA TRP A 323 10.66 3.17 1.88
C TRP A 323 11.23 2.38 3.05
N GLN A 324 10.38 1.66 3.80
CA GLN A 324 10.77 0.90 5.00
C GLN A 324 11.70 -0.28 4.68
N THR A 325 11.48 -0.97 3.55
CA THR A 325 12.31 -2.12 3.13
C THR A 325 13.49 -1.71 2.23
N GLY A 326 13.49 -0.46 1.76
CA GLY A 326 14.51 0.06 0.85
C GLY A 326 15.77 0.56 1.56
N PRO A 327 16.82 0.89 0.79
CA PRO A 327 18.07 1.42 1.32
C PRO A 327 17.90 2.81 1.97
N GLY A 328 16.86 3.55 1.58
CA GLY A 328 16.57 4.89 2.10
C GLY A 328 16.36 4.91 3.61
N CYS A 329 15.56 3.97 4.15
CA CYS A 329 15.36 3.83 5.60
C CYS A 329 16.67 3.49 6.32
N GLY A 330 17.49 2.60 5.74
CA GLY A 330 18.81 2.25 6.29
C GLY A 330 19.78 3.43 6.35
N ILE A 331 19.86 4.23 5.28
CA ILE A 331 20.67 5.46 5.24
C ILE A 331 20.16 6.47 6.25
N ALA A 332 18.84 6.66 6.35
CA ALA A 332 18.23 7.55 7.33
C ALA A 332 18.60 7.15 8.77
N GLY A 333 18.48 5.86 9.08
CA GLY A 333 18.83 5.27 10.38
C GLY A 333 20.32 5.45 10.70
N PHE A 334 21.21 5.21 9.74
CA PHE A 334 22.64 5.44 9.93
C PHE A 334 22.94 6.92 10.21
N LEU A 335 22.43 7.84 9.38
CA LEU A 335 22.70 9.27 9.52
C LEU A 335 22.23 9.81 10.88
N THR A 336 21.01 9.45 11.33
CA THR A 336 20.46 9.96 12.59
C THR A 336 21.19 9.43 13.83
N VAL A 337 21.57 8.14 13.82
CA VAL A 337 22.32 7.54 14.94
C VAL A 337 23.75 8.06 14.96
N PHE A 338 24.44 8.02 13.82
CA PHE A 338 25.83 8.47 13.72
C PHE A 338 25.97 9.94 14.15
N ALA A 339 25.06 10.79 13.70
CA ALA A 339 25.10 12.20 14.01
C ALA A 339 24.77 12.51 15.48
N SER A 340 23.79 11.82 16.07
CA SER A 340 23.46 12.01 17.49
C SER A 340 24.59 11.53 18.41
N GLU A 341 25.19 10.37 18.13
CA GLU A 341 26.34 9.85 18.88
C GLU A 341 27.58 10.75 18.76
N LEU A 342 27.91 11.20 17.55
CA LEU A 342 29.04 12.11 17.34
C LEU A 342 28.83 13.44 18.07
N SER A 343 27.61 13.97 18.08
CA SER A 343 27.27 15.21 18.80
C SER A 343 27.42 15.05 20.31
N VAL A 344 26.87 13.97 20.90
CA VAL A 344 27.00 13.69 22.34
C VAL A 344 28.46 13.47 22.73
N TYR A 345 29.21 12.69 21.96
CA TYR A 345 30.65 12.51 22.18
C TYR A 345 31.40 13.85 22.12
N THR A 346 31.10 14.68 21.12
CA THR A 346 31.80 15.97 20.97
C THR A 346 31.47 16.94 22.10
N LEU A 347 30.20 17.04 22.49
CA LEU A 347 29.74 17.91 23.60
C LEU A 347 30.33 17.49 24.95
N THR A 348 30.44 16.19 25.20
CA THR A 348 31.08 15.67 26.43
C THR A 348 32.56 16.02 26.47
N VAL A 349 33.29 15.84 25.36
CA VAL A 349 34.72 16.21 25.28
C VAL A 349 34.92 17.72 25.39
N ILE A 350 34.06 18.55 24.78
CA ILE A 350 34.11 20.02 24.96
C ILE A 350 33.90 20.39 26.43
N SER A 351 32.97 19.73 27.11
CA SER A 351 32.69 19.97 28.52
C SER A 351 33.89 19.62 29.41
N LEU A 352 34.54 18.48 29.14
CA LEU A 352 35.76 18.07 29.83
C LEU A 352 36.95 18.98 29.55
N GLU A 353 37.12 19.43 28.29
CA GLU A 353 38.16 20.39 27.92
C GLU A 353 37.99 21.70 28.68
N ARG A 354 36.77 22.25 28.71
CA ARG A 354 36.46 23.47 29.45
C ARG A 354 36.69 23.30 30.94
N TRP A 355 36.23 22.21 31.54
CA TRP A 355 36.48 21.89 32.94
C TRP A 355 37.98 21.87 33.25
N HIS A 356 38.76 21.10 32.48
CA HIS A 356 40.21 20.96 32.66
C HIS A 356 40.93 22.30 32.51
N THR A 357 40.55 23.12 31.52
CA THR A 357 41.12 24.44 31.27
C THR A 357 40.81 25.42 32.42
N ILE A 358 39.61 25.36 33.02
CA ILE A 358 39.22 26.20 34.17
C ILE A 358 39.97 25.76 35.43
N THR A 359 39.97 24.46 35.76
CA THR A 359 40.64 23.94 36.97
C THR A 359 42.15 24.14 36.92
N ASN A 360 42.77 23.97 35.75
CA ASN A 360 44.21 24.14 35.57
C ASN A 360 44.62 25.51 35.04
N ALA A 361 43.73 26.52 35.11
CA ALA A 361 43.98 27.86 34.58
C ALA A 361 45.27 28.50 35.12
N MET A 362 45.66 28.17 36.35
CA MET A 362 46.87 28.69 37.02
C MET A 362 48.14 27.85 36.81
N HIS A 363 48.06 26.67 36.18
CA HIS A 363 49.22 25.80 35.91
C HIS A 363 49.54 25.74 34.41
N VAL A 364 50.39 26.67 33.94
CA VAL A 364 50.78 26.85 32.53
C VAL A 364 51.29 25.55 31.85
N ASN A 365 51.91 24.64 32.61
CA ASN A 365 52.47 23.38 32.11
C ASN A 365 51.44 22.24 31.92
N LYS A 366 50.17 22.40 32.33
CA LYS A 366 49.12 21.35 32.25
C LYS A 366 48.09 21.59 31.13
N ARG A 367 48.33 22.54 30.21
CA ARG A 367 47.42 22.83 29.09
C ARG A 367 47.40 21.69 28.06
N LEU A 368 46.20 21.24 27.68
CA LEU A 368 45.97 20.22 26.66
C LEU A 368 46.52 20.69 25.30
N ARG A 369 47.38 19.87 24.67
CA ARG A 369 47.86 20.04 23.29
C ARG A 369 47.67 18.72 22.56
N MET A 370 47.23 18.76 21.31
CA MET A 370 47.24 17.55 20.47
C MET A 370 48.69 17.16 20.19
N HIS A 371 49.03 15.89 20.41
CA HIS A 371 50.32 15.36 19.97
C HIS A 371 50.33 15.36 18.45
N HIS A 372 51.24 16.14 17.85
CA HIS A 372 51.48 16.08 16.41
C HIS A 372 52.03 14.69 16.06
N VAL A 373 51.31 13.95 15.21
CA VAL A 373 51.95 12.94 14.37
C VAL A 373 52.69 13.73 13.28
N THR A 374 53.99 13.50 13.21
CA THR A 374 54.93 14.23 12.34
C THR A 374 54.91 13.68 10.93
#